data_AF-A0A090X6N1-F1
#
_entry.id   AF-A0A090X6N1-F1
#
_cell.length_a   1.000
_cell.length_b   1.000
_cell.length_c   1.000
_cell.angle_alpha   90.00
_cell.angle_beta   90.00
_cell.angle_gamma   90.00
#
_symmetry.space_group_name_H-M   'P 1'
#
loop_
_entity.id
_entity.type
_entity.pdbx_description
1 polymer ?
#
loop_
_entity_poly.entity_id
_entity_poly.type
_entity_poly.pdbx_seq_one_letter_code
_entity_poly.pdbx_strand_id
1 'polypeptide(L)'
;MKTLLITCLLTLSSLLTINAQNKTSNAGIKFGYNLAAVSFDGEIETGQRHAFHAGIYGESFLSDNTALQIEFLYSQQGYELQDNSGTFTQKLDYINVPLLLKIYPSNNFYLEAGPQAGLAISHKEEFDSSFGGI
;
A
#
# COMPACT_ATOMS: atom_id res chain seq x y z
N MET A 1 -0.98 13.78 -32.45
CA MET A 1 -1.45 13.63 -31.05
C MET A 1 -2.77 12.88 -30.95
N LYS A 2 -3.82 13.25 -31.71
CA LYS A 2 -5.13 12.55 -31.67
C LYS A 2 -5.08 11.07 -32.09
N THR A 3 -4.28 10.74 -33.11
CA THR A 3 -4.07 9.35 -33.57
C THR A 3 -3.32 8.50 -32.54
N LEU A 4 -2.34 9.07 -31.84
CA LEU A 4 -1.59 8.39 -30.76
C LEU A 4 -2.51 8.02 -29.58
N LEU A 5 -3.42 8.93 -29.20
CA LEU A 5 -4.43 8.68 -28.17
C LEU A 5 -5.41 7.57 -28.59
N ILE A 6 -5.85 7.55 -29.85
CA ILE A 6 -6.76 6.52 -30.37
C ILE A 6 -6.05 5.15 -30.42
N THR A 7 -4.80 5.10 -30.87
CA THR A 7 -4.02 3.85 -30.86
C THR A 7 -3.80 3.34 -29.44
N CYS A 8 -3.47 4.23 -28.49
CA CYS A 8 -3.31 3.86 -27.07
C CYS A 8 -4.62 3.34 -26.46
N LEU A 9 -5.75 3.97 -26.79
CA LEU A 9 -7.08 3.56 -26.32
C LEU A 9 -7.53 2.22 -26.93
N LEU A 10 -7.23 1.98 -28.21
CA LEU A 10 -7.49 0.70 -28.88
C LEU A 10 -6.62 -0.43 -28.32
N THR A 11 -5.33 -0.18 -28.08
CA THR A 11 -4.45 -1.18 -27.45
C THR A 11 -4.88 -1.47 -26.01
N LEU A 12 -5.30 -0.45 -25.25
CA LEU A 12 -5.80 -0.61 -23.89
C LEU A 12 -7.12 -1.41 -23.86
N SER A 13 -7.99 -1.19 -24.85
CA SER A 13 -9.26 -1.92 -24.97
C SER A 13 -9.05 -3.40 -25.33
N SER A 14 -8.03 -3.72 -26.12
CA SER A 14 -7.67 -5.11 -26.46
C SER A 14 -7.05 -5.90 -25.30
N LEU A 15 -6.55 -5.23 -24.26
CA LEU A 15 -6.08 -5.88 -23.03
C LEU A 15 -7.23 -6.29 -22.11
N LEU A 16 -8.43 -5.72 -22.29
CA LEU A 16 -9.61 -6.02 -21.46
C LEU A 16 -10.35 -7.31 -21.90
N THR A 17 -9.97 -7.91 -23.03
CA THR A 17 -10.62 -9.13 -23.56
C THR A 17 -9.96 -10.44 -23.12
N ILE A 18 -9.12 -10.44 -22.08
CA ILE A 18 -8.61 -11.69 -21.48
C ILE A 18 -9.72 -12.29 -20.61
N ASN A 19 -10.62 -13.05 -21.22
CA ASN A 19 -11.59 -13.90 -20.52
C ASN A 19 -11.39 -15.35 -20.99
N ALA A 20 -10.65 -16.13 -20.19
CA ALA A 20 -10.72 -17.59 -20.08
C ALA A 20 -9.52 -18.11 -19.27
N GLN A 21 -9.62 -18.11 -17.94
CA GLN A 21 -8.76 -18.98 -17.12
C GLN A 21 -9.67 -19.74 -16.15
N ASN A 22 -9.79 -21.04 -16.41
CA ASN A 22 -10.58 -22.04 -15.68
C ASN A 22 -10.04 -22.30 -14.25
N LYS A 23 -9.50 -21.28 -13.59
CA LYS A 23 -8.91 -21.39 -12.25
C LYS A 23 -9.56 -20.33 -11.36
N THR A 24 -10.08 -20.81 -10.24
CA THR A 24 -10.84 -20.06 -9.24
C THR A 24 -10.13 -18.78 -8.84
N SER A 25 -10.67 -17.64 -9.26
CA SER A 25 -10.28 -16.34 -8.70
C SER A 25 -10.76 -16.25 -7.25
N ASN A 26 -9.89 -15.77 -6.37
CA ASN A 26 -10.22 -15.52 -4.97
C ASN A 26 -10.40 -14.03 -4.73
N ALA A 27 -11.19 -13.67 -3.74
CA ALA A 27 -11.26 -12.31 -3.25
C ALA A 27 -11.34 -12.35 -1.72
N GLY A 28 -10.83 -11.30 -1.08
CA GLY A 28 -10.80 -11.24 0.37
C GLY A 28 -10.64 -9.83 0.90
N ILE A 29 -10.70 -9.74 2.22
CA ILE A 29 -10.40 -8.52 2.97
C ILE A 29 -9.02 -8.65 3.59
N LYS A 30 -8.31 -7.53 3.71
CA LYS A 30 -6.99 -7.44 4.34
C LYS A 30 -7.04 -6.37 5.40
N PHE A 31 -6.51 -6.68 6.58
CA PHE A 31 -6.31 -5.73 7.66
C PHE A 31 -4.93 -5.99 8.27
N GLY A 32 -4.28 -4.94 8.73
CA GLY A 32 -2.95 -5.06 9.29
C GLY A 32 -2.54 -3.85 10.08
N TYR A 33 -1.47 -4.05 10.83
CA TYR A 33 -0.88 -3.07 11.71
C TYR A 33 0.45 -2.59 11.12
N ASN A 34 0.66 -1.28 11.13
CA ASN A 34 1.83 -0.59 10.62
C ASN A 34 2.60 0.00 11.81
N LEU A 35 3.89 -0.31 11.91
CA LEU A 35 4.83 0.37 12.79
C LEU A 35 5.80 1.17 11.93
N ALA A 36 5.71 2.50 11.98
CA ALA A 36 6.52 3.38 11.16
C ALA A 36 7.49 4.17 12.03
N ALA A 37 8.77 4.18 11.66
CA ALA A 37 9.79 5.03 12.25
C ALA A 37 10.55 5.72 11.12
N VAL A 38 11.04 6.93 11.38
CA VAL A 38 11.85 7.70 10.44
C VAL A 38 13.23 7.90 11.05
N SER A 39 14.31 7.69 10.31
CA SER A 39 15.66 7.97 10.80
C SER A 39 16.18 9.24 10.17
N PHE A 40 16.55 10.22 10.99
CA PHE A 40 17.21 11.45 10.56
C PHE A 40 18.68 11.41 10.98
N ASP A 41 19.53 11.99 10.14
CA ASP A 41 20.95 12.18 10.45
C ASP A 41 21.08 13.38 11.43
N GLY A 42 21.11 13.10 12.74
CA GLY A 42 21.12 14.10 13.83
C GLY A 42 20.79 13.53 15.22
N GLU A 43 20.74 14.39 16.25
CA GLU A 43 20.45 14.03 17.67
C GLU A 43 18.94 13.90 18.00
N ILE A 44 18.07 13.71 17.00
CA ILE A 44 16.63 13.63 17.23
C ILE A 44 16.23 12.16 17.49
N GLU A 45 15.61 11.89 18.63
CA GLU A 45 15.06 10.56 18.92
C GLU A 45 13.83 10.27 18.04
N THR A 46 13.87 9.13 17.37
CA THR A 46 12.88 8.76 16.37
C THR A 46 11.79 7.91 17.00
N GLY A 47 10.59 8.46 17.13
CA GLY A 47 9.44 7.77 17.70
C GLY A 47 8.90 6.68 16.78
N GLN A 48 8.27 5.65 17.35
CA GLN A 48 7.53 4.65 16.60
C GLN A 48 6.07 5.03 16.49
N ARG A 49 5.60 5.32 15.28
CA ARG A 49 4.19 5.61 15.01
C ARG A 49 3.42 4.31 14.80
N HIS A 50 2.42 4.11 15.64
CA HIS A 50 1.44 3.05 15.55
C HIS A 50 0.34 3.42 14.54
N ALA A 51 0.07 2.55 13.57
CA ALA A 51 -0.92 2.80 12.53
C ALA A 51 -1.53 1.51 11.99
N PHE A 52 -2.52 1.63 11.10
CA PHE A 52 -3.24 0.48 10.55
C PHE A 52 -3.47 0.64 9.05
N HIS A 53 -3.71 -0.48 8.39
CA HIS A 53 -4.21 -0.51 7.02
C HIS A 53 -5.35 -1.52 6.90
N ALA A 54 -6.30 -1.23 6.02
CA ALA A 54 -7.43 -2.10 5.74
C ALA A 54 -7.88 -1.95 4.29
N GLY A 55 -8.43 -3.02 3.72
CA GLY A 55 -8.96 -2.97 2.37
C GLY A 55 -9.35 -4.34 1.85
N ILE A 56 -9.37 -4.44 0.53
CA ILE A 56 -9.79 -5.63 -0.21
C ILE A 56 -8.73 -6.05 -1.21
N TYR A 57 -8.73 -7.32 -1.57
CA TYR A 57 -7.89 -7.84 -2.64
C TYR A 57 -8.66 -8.82 -3.51
N GLY A 58 -8.25 -8.91 -4.77
CA GLY A 58 -8.65 -9.93 -5.72
C GLY A 58 -7.42 -10.64 -6.26
N GLU A 59 -7.47 -11.96 -6.29
CA GLU A 59 -6.41 -12.85 -6.75
C GLU A 59 -6.94 -13.69 -7.91
N SER A 60 -6.19 -13.75 -9.00
CA SER A 60 -6.54 -14.53 -10.19
C SER A 60 -5.39 -15.46 -10.54
N PHE A 61 -5.67 -16.75 -10.72
CA PHE A 61 -4.65 -17.76 -11.02
C PHE A 61 -4.35 -17.82 -12.51
N LEU A 62 -3.10 -17.48 -12.87
CA LEU A 62 -2.59 -17.56 -14.24
C LEU A 62 -2.16 -18.98 -14.60
N SER A 63 -1.67 -19.73 -13.61
CA SER A 63 -1.23 -21.12 -13.73
C SER A 63 -1.53 -21.88 -12.42
N ASP A 64 -1.15 -23.17 -12.32
CA ASP A 64 -1.35 -23.94 -11.08
C ASP A 64 -0.48 -23.44 -9.93
N ASN A 65 0.61 -22.74 -10.25
CA ASN A 65 1.60 -22.28 -9.29
C ASN A 65 1.83 -20.76 -9.36
N THR A 66 1.00 -20.01 -10.10
CA THR A 66 1.18 -18.57 -10.28
C THR A 66 -0.15 -17.86 -10.28
N ALA A 67 -0.25 -16.78 -9.50
CA ALA A 67 -1.42 -15.91 -9.44
C ALA A 67 -1.01 -14.44 -9.53
N LEU A 68 -1.92 -13.61 -10.03
CA LEU A 68 -1.82 -12.17 -10.00
C LEU A 68 -2.84 -11.65 -8.99
N GLN A 69 -2.37 -10.87 -8.02
CA GLN A 69 -3.18 -10.26 -7.00
C GLN A 69 -3.16 -8.75 -7.12
N ILE A 70 -4.33 -8.13 -7.12
CA ILE A 70 -4.50 -6.69 -7.04
C ILE A 70 -5.17 -6.36 -5.71
N GLU A 71 -4.68 -5.34 -5.02
CA GLU A 71 -5.26 -4.89 -3.76
C GLU A 71 -5.70 -3.44 -3.84
N PHE A 72 -6.67 -3.06 -3.01
CA PHE A 72 -7.09 -1.69 -2.79
C PHE A 72 -7.13 -1.46 -1.28
N LEU A 73 -6.20 -0.67 -0.75
CA LEU A 73 -5.96 -0.51 0.67
C LEU A 73 -6.02 0.96 1.08
N TYR A 74 -6.80 1.27 2.11
CA TYR A 74 -6.59 2.48 2.90
C TYR A 74 -5.50 2.20 3.94
N SER A 75 -4.46 3.03 3.98
CA SER A 75 -3.31 2.85 4.85
C SER A 75 -2.96 4.15 5.55
N GLN A 76 -2.90 4.10 6.88
CA GLN A 76 -2.36 5.17 7.69
C GLN A 76 -0.83 5.02 7.74
N GLN A 77 -0.13 6.05 7.33
CA GLN A 77 1.33 6.16 7.26
C GLN A 77 1.78 7.49 7.88
N GLY A 78 3.09 7.73 7.90
CA GLY A 78 3.70 8.89 8.55
C GLY A 78 4.64 8.47 9.67
N TYR A 79 5.09 9.43 10.46
CA TYR A 79 6.14 9.24 11.46
C TYR A 79 5.95 10.15 12.67
N GLU A 80 6.68 9.84 13.73
CA GLU A 80 6.74 10.61 14.96
C GLU A 80 8.17 11.02 15.26
N LEU A 81 8.34 12.26 15.69
CA LEU A 81 9.60 12.83 16.15
C LEU A 81 9.43 13.26 17.60
N GLN A 82 10.32 12.80 18.48
CA GLN A 82 10.36 13.24 19.87
C GLN A 82 11.62 14.07 20.10
N ASP A 83 11.42 15.24 20.70
CA ASP A 83 12.50 16.09 21.21
C ASP A 83 12.11 16.58 22.62
N ASN A 84 13.06 17.14 23.36
CA ASN A 84 12.88 17.65 24.71
C ASN A 84 11.77 18.71 24.83
N SER A 85 11.40 19.38 23.72
CA SER A 85 10.35 20.39 23.68
C SER A 85 8.93 19.84 23.43
N GLY A 86 8.79 18.59 22.98
CA GLY A 86 7.50 18.01 22.62
C GLY A 86 7.55 16.97 21.52
N THR A 87 6.39 16.42 21.18
CA THR A 87 6.22 15.38 20.17
C THR A 87 5.60 15.98 18.91
N PHE A 88 6.29 15.81 17.78
CA PHE A 88 5.77 16.16 16.46
C PHE A 88 5.32 14.89 15.74
N THR A 89 4.04 14.81 15.39
CA THR A 89 3.45 13.67 14.70
C THR A 89 2.96 14.08 13.33
N GLN A 90 3.53 13.48 12.29
CA GLN A 90 3.03 13.61 10.92
C GLN A 90 2.15 12.42 10.57
N LYS A 91 0.87 12.67 10.27
CA LYS A 91 -0.13 11.67 9.88
C LYS A 91 -0.44 11.82 8.40
N LEU A 92 -0.25 10.74 7.66
CA LEU A 92 -0.54 10.67 6.23
C LEU A 92 -1.51 9.53 5.97
N ASP A 93 -2.56 9.80 5.22
CA ASP A 93 -3.49 8.76 4.77
C ASP A 93 -3.28 8.51 3.28
N TYR A 94 -3.09 7.24 2.93
CA TYR A 94 -2.85 6.79 1.57
C TYR A 94 -3.93 5.82 1.11
N ILE A 95 -4.27 5.93 -0.17
CA ILE A 95 -4.89 4.85 -0.92
C ILE A 95 -3.79 4.14 -1.69
N ASN A 96 -3.52 2.90 -1.33
CA ASN A 96 -2.52 2.05 -1.96
C ASN A 96 -3.20 1.03 -2.88
N VAL A 97 -2.63 0.86 -4.06
CA VAL A 97 -3.02 -0.14 -5.06
C VAL A 97 -1.80 -0.99 -5.42
N PRO A 98 -1.48 -2.02 -4.62
CA PRO A 98 -0.48 -3.04 -4.95
C PRO A 98 -0.92 -3.91 -6.13
N LEU A 99 0.03 -4.25 -7.01
CA LEU A 99 -0.11 -5.26 -8.05
C LEU A 99 0.97 -6.31 -7.83
N LEU A 100 0.58 -7.49 -7.37
CA LEU A 100 1.48 -8.54 -6.87
C LEU A 100 1.43 -9.77 -7.77
N LEU A 101 2.58 -10.29 -8.16
CA LEU A 101 2.72 -11.62 -8.72
C LEU A 101 3.03 -12.60 -7.58
N LYS A 102 2.22 -13.64 -7.44
CA LYS A 102 2.36 -14.71 -6.47
C LYS A 102 2.82 -15.99 -7.14
N ILE A 103 3.83 -16.65 -6.58
CA ILE A 103 4.31 -17.96 -6.98
C ILE A 103 4.11 -18.92 -5.82
N TYR A 104 3.56 -20.11 -6.08
CA TYR A 104 3.24 -21.14 -5.07
C TYR A 104 4.17 -22.36 -5.24
N PRO A 105 5.35 -22.39 -4.58
CA PRO A 105 6.19 -23.58 -4.51
C PRO A 105 5.50 -24.78 -3.85
N SER A 106 4.50 -24.53 -2.99
CA SER A 106 3.66 -25.56 -2.36
C SER A 106 2.24 -25.02 -2.14
N ASN A 107 1.30 -25.89 -1.78
CA ASN A 107 -0.10 -25.50 -1.55
C ASN A 107 -0.30 -24.56 -0.34
N ASN A 108 0.68 -24.45 0.55
CA ASN A 108 0.58 -23.69 1.78
C ASN A 108 1.55 -22.50 1.86
N PHE A 109 2.46 -22.38 0.89
CA PHE A 109 3.46 -21.34 0.87
C PHE A 109 3.49 -20.66 -0.49
N TYR A 110 3.53 -19.34 -0.47
CA TYR A 110 3.71 -18.53 -1.65
C TYR A 110 4.72 -17.43 -1.41
N LEU A 111 5.38 -17.03 -2.50
CA LEU A 111 6.20 -15.83 -2.57
C LEU A 111 5.44 -14.80 -3.38
N GLU A 112 5.43 -13.55 -2.93
CA GLU A 112 4.79 -12.46 -3.65
C GLU A 112 5.77 -11.33 -3.90
N ALA A 113 5.67 -10.71 -5.07
CA ALA A 113 6.46 -9.55 -5.43
C ALA A 113 5.72 -8.72 -6.48
N GLY A 114 5.82 -7.40 -6.40
CA GLY A 114 5.29 -6.55 -7.44
C GLY A 114 5.31 -5.08 -7.07
N PRO A 115 5.02 -4.21 -8.06
CA PRO A 115 4.95 -2.78 -7.83
C PRO A 115 3.72 -2.40 -7.00
N GLN A 116 3.81 -1.25 -6.35
CA GLN A 116 2.69 -0.62 -5.66
C GLN A 116 2.60 0.84 -6.08
N ALA A 117 1.39 1.30 -6.39
CA ALA A 117 1.08 2.71 -6.50
C ALA A 117 0.40 3.18 -5.21
N GLY A 118 0.74 4.38 -4.74
CA GLY A 118 0.12 4.98 -3.56
C GLY A 118 -0.25 6.44 -3.83
N LEU A 119 -1.47 6.83 -3.48
CA LEU A 119 -1.95 8.21 -3.55
C LEU A 119 -2.19 8.74 -2.14
N ALA A 120 -1.49 9.81 -1.77
CA ALA A 120 -1.76 10.54 -0.54
C ALA A 120 -3.08 11.32 -0.68
N ILE A 121 -4.04 11.04 0.20
CA ILE A 121 -5.36 11.68 0.21
C ILE A 121 -5.54 12.65 1.37
N SER A 122 -4.73 12.51 2.42
CA SER A 122 -4.76 13.39 3.58
C SER A 122 -3.37 13.56 4.15
N HIS A 123 -3.09 14.77 4.62
CA HIS A 123 -1.88 15.13 5.32
C HIS A 123 -2.26 16.00 6.52
N LYS A 124 -1.89 15.56 7.71
CA LYS A 124 -2.16 16.25 8.97
C LYS A 124 -0.91 16.27 9.82
N GLU A 125 -0.64 17.41 10.42
CA GLU A 125 0.47 17.63 11.33
C GLU A 125 -0.10 17.96 12.72
N GLU A 126 0.42 17.28 13.73
CA GLU A 126 0.06 17.51 15.12
C GLU A 126 1.35 17.77 15.91
N PHE A 127 1.32 18.81 16.74
CA PHE A 127 2.42 19.14 17.64
C PHE A 127 1.87 19.17 19.07
N ASP A 128 2.41 18.30 19.92
CA ASP A 128 2.08 18.25 21.33
C ASP A 128 3.25 18.82 22.14
N SER A 129 3.03 19.97 22.77
CA SER A 129 4.06 20.67 23.55
C SER A 129 4.10 20.13 24.97
N SER A 130 5.29 19.75 25.46
CA SER A 130 5.45 19.24 26.84
C SER A 130 5.34 20.33 27.93
N PHE A 131 5.14 21.60 27.57
CA PHE A 131 4.97 22.73 28.49
C PHE A 131 3.52 22.86 28.98
N GLY A 132 3.08 21.89 29.80
CA GLY A 132 1.81 21.92 30.51
C GLY A 132 2.01 21.56 31.99
N GLY A 133 2.61 22.47 32.77
CA GLY A 133 2.81 22.25 34.20
C GLY A 133 3.58 23.35 34.92
N ILE A 134 2.97 24.52 35.10
CA ILE A 134 3.13 25.38 36.29
C ILE A 134 1.76 25.93 36.70
#